data_AF-A0A834HFK1-F1
#
_entry.id   AF-A0A834HFK1-F1
#
_cell.length_a   1.000
_cell.length_b   1.000
_cell.length_c   1.000
_cell.angle_alpha   90.00
_cell.angle_beta   90.00
_cell.angle_gamma   90.00
#
_symmetry.space_group_name_H-M   'P 1'
#
loop_
_entity.id
_entity.type
_entity.pdbx_description
1 polymer ?
#
loop_
_entity_poly.entity_id
_entity_poly.type
_entity_poly.pdbx_seq_one_letter_code
_entity_poly.pdbx_strand_id
1 'polypeptide(L)'
;MQHKYCVEAVDRTLHDIRDNPKPFGDITVVLGGDFRQILPVVPKGVRGEIVNTSLRRSDLWDDICVLTLNLNMRLNTTDPGNATFANFLMEVGTNPQEVVHLPSIIGKRYTYLAADKMSEDDGMDRSISNRYPNEYLNSLDPTGLPPFKLELKVGCPIILLRNIAPKDGLCNGTRMMVVRRQFPVHLAYAMTINKSQGQFVKFIGVNLRISVFSYGQLYVALSRCTSFDRIPVLLPKEEIDSTINIVYPEVLL
;
A
#
# COMPACT_ATOMS: atom_id res chain seq x y z
N MET A 1 -5.21 -9.56 3.45
CA MET A 1 -4.82 -10.22 2.18
C MET A 1 -4.29 -11.65 2.35
N GLN A 2 -4.11 -12.18 3.58
CA GLN A 2 -3.64 -13.56 3.75
C GLN A 2 -4.79 -14.56 3.69
N HIS A 3 -4.62 -15.65 2.93
CA HIS A 3 -5.59 -16.74 2.85
C HIS A 3 -5.66 -17.51 4.17
N LYS A 4 -6.87 -17.92 4.62
CA LYS A 4 -7.04 -18.64 5.90
C LYS A 4 -6.13 -19.87 6.05
N TYR A 5 -5.97 -20.64 4.97
CA TYR A 5 -5.08 -21.80 4.91
C TYR A 5 -3.63 -21.49 5.29
N CYS A 6 -3.14 -20.26 5.11
CA CYS A 6 -1.80 -19.91 5.58
C CYS A 6 -1.74 -19.83 7.11
N VAL A 7 -2.80 -19.33 7.76
CA VAL A 7 -2.89 -19.26 9.22
C VAL A 7 -3.08 -20.67 9.80
N GLU A 8 -3.97 -21.46 9.20
CA GLU A 8 -4.20 -22.87 9.57
C GLU A 8 -2.95 -23.73 9.36
N ALA A 9 -2.14 -23.45 8.33
CA ALA A 9 -0.89 -24.16 8.13
C ALA A 9 0.11 -23.85 9.25
N VAL A 10 0.19 -22.59 9.70
CA VAL A 10 1.05 -22.21 10.83
C VAL A 10 0.57 -22.87 12.12
N ASP A 11 -0.74 -22.87 12.37
CA ASP A 11 -1.37 -23.55 13.50
C ASP A 11 -1.00 -25.04 13.55
N ARG A 12 -1.29 -25.79 12.46
CA ARG A 12 -0.92 -27.21 12.35
C ARG A 12 0.57 -27.46 12.56
N THR A 13 1.42 -26.62 11.96
CA THR A 13 2.87 -26.73 12.11
C THR A 13 3.31 -26.55 13.57
N LEU A 14 2.68 -25.63 14.31
CA LEU A 14 3.00 -25.40 15.71
C LEU A 14 2.44 -26.49 16.63
N HIS A 15 1.29 -27.08 16.30
CA HIS A 15 0.81 -28.29 16.96
C HIS A 15 1.84 -29.41 16.85
N ASP A 16 2.31 -29.69 15.64
CA ASP A 16 3.28 -30.76 15.37
C ASP A 16 4.62 -30.52 16.06
N ILE A 17 5.16 -29.29 16.01
CA ILE A 17 6.45 -28.95 16.61
C ILE A 17 6.40 -29.00 18.14
N ARG A 18 5.27 -28.62 18.74
CA ARG A 18 5.14 -28.50 20.20
C ARG A 18 4.50 -29.71 20.86
N ASP A 19 4.02 -30.67 20.07
CA ASP A 19 3.23 -31.81 20.55
C ASP A 19 2.08 -31.36 21.47
N ASN A 20 1.34 -30.32 21.03
CA ASN A 20 0.28 -29.70 21.81
C ASN A 20 -0.93 -29.41 20.90
N PRO A 21 -2.11 -29.98 21.19
CA PRO A 21 -3.29 -29.84 20.33
C PRO A 21 -4.05 -28.51 20.51
N LYS A 22 -3.65 -27.65 21.46
CA LYS A 22 -4.25 -26.33 21.63
C LYS A 22 -3.83 -25.39 20.50
N PRO A 23 -4.69 -24.46 20.06
CA PRO A 23 -4.39 -23.51 18.98
C PRO A 23 -2.97 -22.94 19.03
N PHE A 24 -2.29 -22.97 17.89
CA PHE A 24 -0.90 -22.56 17.68
C PHE A 24 0.09 -23.24 18.64
N GLY A 25 -0.23 -24.46 19.09
CA GLY A 25 0.55 -25.22 20.06
C GLY A 25 0.64 -24.54 21.42
N ASP A 26 -0.35 -23.75 21.85
CA ASP A 26 -0.33 -22.93 23.08
C ASP A 26 0.70 -21.78 23.01
N ILE A 27 0.96 -21.25 21.81
CA ILE A 27 1.68 -19.97 21.62
C ILE A 27 0.65 -18.85 21.62
N THR A 28 0.90 -17.79 22.39
CA THR A 28 0.13 -16.55 22.26
C THR A 28 0.41 -15.90 20.91
N VAL A 29 -0.59 -15.91 20.02
CA VAL A 29 -0.52 -15.28 18.69
C VAL A 29 -1.38 -14.02 18.66
N VAL A 30 -0.81 -12.93 18.15
CA VAL A 30 -1.53 -11.66 17.91
C VAL A 30 -1.67 -11.45 16.42
N LEU A 31 -2.91 -11.39 15.95
CA LEU A 31 -3.25 -11.13 14.55
C LEU A 31 -3.71 -9.68 14.40
N GLY A 32 -3.05 -8.94 13.51
CA GLY A 32 -3.43 -7.57 13.14
C GLY A 32 -4.02 -7.52 11.74
N GLY A 33 -5.18 -6.91 11.59
CA GLY A 33 -5.84 -6.81 10.29
C GLY A 33 -7.04 -5.89 10.30
N ASP A 34 -7.59 -5.69 9.10
CA ASP A 34 -8.78 -4.88 8.87
C ASP A 34 -9.61 -5.54 7.78
N PHE A 35 -10.74 -6.13 8.18
CA PHE A 35 -11.58 -6.92 7.29
C PHE A 35 -12.27 -6.11 6.20
N ARG A 36 -12.32 -4.77 6.34
CA ARG A 36 -12.81 -3.85 5.29
C ARG A 36 -11.81 -3.68 4.13
N GLN A 37 -10.56 -4.10 4.31
CA GLN A 37 -9.53 -4.01 3.27
C GLN A 37 -9.60 -5.22 2.33
N ILE A 38 -8.74 -5.21 1.31
CA ILE A 38 -8.78 -6.19 0.22
C ILE A 38 -8.52 -7.61 0.76
N LEU A 39 -9.41 -8.52 0.35
CA LEU A 39 -9.37 -9.95 0.62
C LEU A 39 -8.26 -10.64 -0.20
N PRO A 40 -7.87 -11.88 0.16
CA PRO A 40 -6.98 -12.70 -0.66
C PRO A 40 -7.49 -12.81 -2.11
N VAL A 41 -6.57 -12.75 -3.07
CA VAL A 41 -6.91 -12.87 -4.49
C VAL A 41 -7.13 -14.34 -4.83
N VAL A 42 -8.33 -14.68 -5.30
CA VAL A 42 -8.68 -16.01 -5.82
C VAL A 42 -8.77 -15.91 -7.34
N PRO A 43 -7.84 -16.51 -8.11
CA PRO A 43 -7.88 -16.46 -9.56
C PRO A 43 -9.17 -17.07 -10.11
N LYS A 44 -9.94 -16.29 -10.87
CA LYS A 44 -11.26 -16.67 -11.40
C LYS A 44 -12.30 -17.05 -10.33
N GLY A 45 -12.04 -16.68 -9.07
CA GLY A 45 -12.90 -17.05 -7.97
C GLY A 45 -14.21 -16.27 -7.96
N VAL A 46 -15.30 -16.94 -7.64
CA VAL A 46 -16.61 -16.28 -7.39
C VAL A 46 -16.68 -15.72 -5.97
N ARG A 47 -17.66 -14.85 -5.68
CA ARG A 47 -17.85 -14.22 -4.36
C ARG A 47 -17.75 -15.22 -3.19
N GLY A 48 -18.43 -16.37 -3.29
CA GLY A 48 -18.43 -17.38 -2.24
C GLY A 48 -17.04 -17.95 -1.95
N GLU A 49 -16.24 -18.20 -2.99
CA GLU A 49 -14.86 -18.69 -2.83
C GLU A 49 -13.97 -17.62 -2.22
N ILE A 50 -14.10 -16.35 -2.67
CA ILE A 50 -13.37 -15.21 -2.11
C ILE A 50 -13.69 -15.03 -0.63
N VAL A 51 -14.97 -15.05 -0.25
CA VAL A 51 -15.41 -14.96 1.15
C VAL A 51 -14.86 -16.13 1.97
N ASN A 52 -14.84 -17.34 1.41
CA ASN A 52 -14.32 -18.53 2.08
C ASN A 52 -12.81 -18.49 2.35
N THR A 53 -12.06 -17.59 1.69
CA THR A 53 -10.63 -17.39 1.98
C THR A 53 -10.38 -16.56 3.24
N SER A 54 -11.39 -15.86 3.75
CA SER A 54 -11.29 -15.01 4.93
C SER A 54 -11.00 -15.83 6.18
N LEU A 55 -10.19 -15.28 7.09
CA LEU A 55 -9.93 -15.90 8.38
C LEU A 55 -11.21 -16.11 9.21
N ARG A 56 -12.25 -15.28 9.00
CA ARG A 56 -13.59 -15.48 9.60
C ARG A 56 -14.27 -16.80 9.20
N ARG A 57 -13.76 -17.48 8.18
CA ARG A 57 -14.26 -18.77 7.68
C ARG A 57 -13.32 -19.93 8.02
N SER A 58 -12.35 -19.69 8.89
CA SER A 58 -11.46 -20.71 9.44
C SER A 58 -12.08 -21.29 10.71
N ASP A 59 -11.84 -22.57 10.96
CA ASP A 59 -12.26 -23.23 12.20
C ASP A 59 -11.56 -22.63 13.43
N LEU A 60 -10.38 -22.03 13.24
CA LEU A 60 -9.66 -21.29 14.28
C LEU A 60 -10.37 -20.01 14.75
N TRP A 61 -11.37 -19.53 14.00
CA TRP A 61 -12.02 -18.26 14.32
C TRP A 61 -12.74 -18.29 15.66
N ASP A 62 -13.30 -19.43 16.04
CA ASP A 62 -14.04 -19.59 17.28
C ASP A 62 -13.14 -19.51 18.53
N ASP A 63 -11.84 -19.76 18.36
CA ASP A 63 -10.82 -19.63 19.41
C ASP A 63 -10.18 -18.23 19.47
N ILE A 64 -10.49 -17.33 18.51
CA ILE A 64 -9.89 -16.00 18.43
C ILE A 64 -10.69 -14.99 19.25
N CYS A 65 -10.02 -14.38 20.22
CA CYS A 65 -10.52 -13.18 20.90
C CYS A 65 -10.33 -11.93 20.02
N VAL A 66 -11.43 -11.26 19.66
CA VAL A 66 -11.41 -10.06 18.81
C VAL A 66 -11.31 -8.80 19.68
N LEU A 67 -10.27 -8.00 19.45
CA LEU A 67 -10.08 -6.68 20.04
C LEU A 67 -10.15 -5.61 18.95
N THR A 68 -10.93 -4.55 19.19
CA THR A 68 -11.16 -3.49 18.19
C THR A 68 -10.50 -2.18 18.59
N LEU A 69 -9.76 -1.57 17.66
CA LEU A 69 -9.21 -0.23 17.80
C LEU A 69 -10.19 0.80 17.21
N ASN A 70 -10.64 1.75 18.04
CA ASN A 70 -11.69 2.71 17.66
C ASN A 70 -11.16 4.12 17.33
N LEU A 71 -9.90 4.41 17.65
CA LEU A 71 -9.30 5.72 17.41
C LEU A 71 -8.53 5.74 16.09
N ASN A 72 -8.96 6.59 15.16
CA ASN A 72 -8.23 6.82 13.91
C ASN A 72 -7.04 7.76 14.17
N MET A 73 -5.83 7.22 14.10
CA MET A 73 -4.58 7.98 14.27
C MET A 73 -4.00 8.51 12.96
N ARG A 74 -4.60 8.19 11.80
CA ARG A 74 -4.10 8.60 10.47
C ARG A 74 -4.62 9.97 10.08
N LEU A 75 -5.89 10.23 10.35
CA LEU A 75 -6.54 11.51 10.07
C LEU A 75 -6.35 12.45 11.25
N ASN A 76 -6.15 13.73 10.96
CA ASN A 76 -6.17 14.75 12.01
C ASN A 76 -7.62 15.00 12.45
N THR A 77 -8.01 14.47 13.61
CA THR A 77 -9.38 14.55 14.13
C THR A 77 -9.79 15.94 14.60
N THR A 78 -8.88 16.92 14.66
CA THR A 78 -9.23 18.31 15.00
C THR A 78 -9.88 19.06 13.84
N ASP A 79 -9.75 18.56 12.61
CA ASP A 79 -10.39 19.11 11.43
C ASP A 79 -11.79 18.48 11.24
N PRO A 80 -12.89 19.27 11.27
CA PRO A 80 -14.24 18.76 11.05
C PRO A 80 -14.44 18.06 9.69
N GLY A 81 -13.71 18.47 8.66
CA GLY A 81 -13.75 17.83 7.35
C GLY A 81 -13.18 16.42 7.39
N ASN A 82 -12.11 16.20 8.17
CA ASN A 82 -11.55 14.87 8.40
C ASN A 82 -12.47 13.97 9.22
N ALA A 83 -13.24 14.52 10.18
CA ALA A 83 -14.24 13.75 10.90
C ALA A 83 -15.38 13.26 9.98
N THR A 84 -15.86 14.15 9.11
CA THR A 84 -16.88 13.81 8.09
C THR A 84 -16.36 12.75 7.12
N PHE A 85 -15.12 12.92 6.65
CA PHE A 85 -14.46 11.97 5.77
C PHE A 85 -14.21 10.62 6.45
N ALA A 86 -13.88 10.60 7.74
CA ALA A 86 -13.73 9.35 8.50
C ALA A 86 -15.06 8.57 8.55
N ASN A 87 -16.18 9.24 8.80
CA ASN A 87 -17.50 8.60 8.77
C ASN A 87 -17.84 8.06 7.37
N PHE A 88 -17.58 8.86 6.33
CA PHE A 88 -17.72 8.41 4.95
C PHE A 88 -16.86 7.18 4.63
N LEU A 89 -15.60 7.15 5.07
CA LEU A 89 -14.74 5.97 4.90
C LEU A 89 -15.31 4.74 5.60
N MET A 90 -15.94 4.90 6.76
CA MET A 90 -16.61 3.81 7.45
C MET A 90 -17.76 3.26 6.63
N GLU A 91 -18.61 4.13 6.09
CA GLU A 91 -19.72 3.74 5.20
C GLU A 91 -19.21 3.02 3.95
N VAL A 92 -18.17 3.53 3.28
CA VAL A 92 -17.55 2.86 2.12
C VAL A 92 -17.06 1.45 2.47
N GLY A 93 -16.55 1.25 3.69
CA GLY A 93 -16.01 -0.05 4.12
C GLY A 93 -17.07 -1.06 4.55
N THR A 94 -18.26 -0.62 4.97
CA THR A 94 -19.26 -1.49 5.62
C THR A 94 -20.62 -1.54 4.94
N ASN A 95 -21.00 -0.51 4.18
CA ASN A 95 -22.30 -0.43 3.53
C ASN A 95 -22.27 -1.21 2.20
N PRO A 96 -23.16 -2.22 2.00
CA PRO A 96 -23.24 -3.00 0.77
C PRO A 96 -23.85 -2.25 -0.42
N GLN A 97 -24.13 -0.94 -0.30
CA GLN A 97 -24.58 -0.15 -1.44
C GLN A 97 -23.56 -0.16 -2.57
N GLU A 98 -24.03 -0.56 -3.75
CA GLU A 98 -23.20 -0.72 -4.94
C GLU A 98 -22.79 0.63 -5.54
N VAL A 99 -23.62 1.66 -5.43
CA VAL A 99 -23.30 3.01 -5.90
C VAL A 99 -23.06 3.91 -4.71
N VAL A 100 -21.89 4.56 -4.70
CA VAL A 100 -21.50 5.51 -3.64
C VAL A 100 -21.27 6.88 -4.26
N HIS A 101 -21.87 7.90 -3.65
CA HIS A 101 -21.59 9.30 -3.97
C HIS A 101 -20.36 9.78 -3.20
N LEU A 102 -19.38 10.29 -3.92
CA LEU A 102 -18.18 10.88 -3.35
C LEU A 102 -18.53 12.26 -2.76
N PRO A 103 -18.18 12.51 -1.48
CA PRO A 103 -18.36 13.82 -0.88
C PRO A 103 -17.64 14.90 -1.69
N SER A 104 -18.31 16.03 -1.94
CA SER A 104 -17.73 17.19 -2.66
C SER A 104 -16.49 17.78 -1.97
N ILE A 105 -16.22 17.38 -0.71
CA ILE A 105 -15.02 17.74 0.04
C ILE A 105 -13.77 17.02 -0.48
N ILE A 106 -13.89 15.85 -1.12
CA ILE A 106 -12.76 15.05 -1.59
C ILE A 106 -12.10 15.74 -2.78
N GLY A 107 -10.96 16.39 -2.51
CA GLY A 107 -9.98 16.92 -3.47
C GLY A 107 -10.54 17.85 -4.57
N LYS A 108 -10.09 19.12 -4.59
CA LYS A 108 -10.27 19.96 -5.80
C LYS A 108 -9.64 19.26 -7.02
N ARG A 109 -10.25 19.40 -8.20
CA ARG A 109 -9.72 18.81 -9.44
C ARG A 109 -8.39 19.47 -9.81
N TYR A 110 -7.29 18.73 -9.68
CA TYR A 110 -5.97 19.19 -10.10
C TYR A 110 -5.54 18.47 -11.38
N THR A 111 -5.26 19.25 -12.42
CA THR A 111 -4.67 18.76 -13.67
C THR A 111 -3.15 18.87 -13.54
N TYR A 112 -2.48 17.74 -13.31
CA TYR A 112 -1.02 17.67 -13.33
C TYR A 112 -0.56 17.36 -14.76
N LEU A 113 0.09 18.33 -15.40
CA LEU A 113 0.79 18.11 -16.66
C LEU A 113 2.16 17.51 -16.32
N ALA A 114 2.60 16.49 -17.06
CA ALA A 114 3.93 15.91 -16.87
C ALA A 114 5.01 16.99 -17.08
N ALA A 115 5.99 17.05 -16.17
CA ALA A 115 7.12 17.97 -16.26
C ALA A 115 8.43 17.22 -16.06
N ASP A 116 9.27 17.17 -17.08
CA ASP A 116 10.63 16.61 -17.06
C ASP A 116 11.68 17.61 -16.51
N LYS A 117 11.35 18.38 -15.47
CA LYS A 117 12.24 19.43 -14.92
C LYS A 117 12.31 19.41 -13.40
N MET A 118 13.45 19.89 -12.87
CA MET A 118 13.67 20.15 -11.45
C MET A 118 12.47 20.86 -10.84
N SER A 119 12.00 20.38 -9.69
CA SER A 119 10.95 21.06 -8.94
C SER A 119 11.51 22.39 -8.42
N GLU A 120 10.91 23.50 -8.86
CA GLU A 120 11.10 24.80 -8.23
C GLU A 120 10.50 24.70 -6.82
N ASP A 121 11.34 24.74 -5.78
CA ASP A 121 10.86 24.91 -4.41
C ASP A 121 10.28 26.33 -4.28
N ASP A 122 9.12 26.47 -3.65
CA ASP A 122 8.28 27.70 -3.64
C ASP A 122 8.96 28.92 -2.98
N GLY A 123 10.19 28.77 -2.48
CA GLY A 123 10.99 29.82 -1.83
C GLY A 123 12.28 30.22 -2.54
N MET A 124 12.67 29.60 -3.66
CA MET A 124 13.99 29.84 -4.26
C MET A 124 13.93 30.62 -5.59
N ASP A 125 14.78 31.64 -5.68
CA ASP A 125 14.95 32.53 -6.84
C ASP A 125 15.05 31.75 -8.17
N ARG A 126 14.17 32.08 -9.13
CA ARG A 126 14.09 31.48 -10.48
C ARG A 126 15.41 31.58 -11.27
N SER A 127 16.36 32.39 -10.81
CA SER A 127 17.71 32.48 -11.37
C SER A 127 18.63 31.27 -11.07
N ILE A 128 18.26 30.36 -10.14
CA ILE A 128 19.10 29.21 -9.75
C ILE A 128 18.75 27.94 -10.55
N SER A 129 17.48 27.73 -10.92
CA SER A 129 17.02 26.54 -11.65
C SER A 129 17.68 26.41 -13.05
N ASN A 130 18.12 27.53 -13.62
CA ASN A 130 18.85 27.58 -14.90
C ASN A 130 20.39 27.47 -14.79
N ARG A 131 20.95 27.29 -13.58
CA ARG A 131 22.41 27.39 -13.36
C ARG A 131 23.15 26.07 -13.57
N TYR A 132 22.46 24.93 -13.54
CA TYR A 132 23.07 23.61 -13.69
C TYR A 132 22.31 22.79 -14.74
N PRO A 133 22.87 22.66 -15.95
CA PRO A 133 22.34 21.77 -16.98
C PRO A 133 22.27 20.33 -16.46
N ASN A 134 21.29 19.55 -16.92
CA ASN A 134 21.15 18.13 -16.54
C ASN A 134 22.41 17.33 -16.91
N GLU A 135 23.10 17.70 -17.99
CA GLU A 135 24.36 17.09 -18.42
C GLU A 135 25.48 17.29 -17.41
N TYR A 136 25.49 18.43 -16.70
CA TYR A 136 26.49 18.72 -15.66
C TYR A 136 26.27 17.84 -14.43
N LEU A 137 25.02 17.69 -13.97
CA LEU A 137 24.69 16.84 -12.82
C LEU A 137 25.00 15.36 -13.09
N ASN A 138 24.80 14.92 -14.32
CA ASN A 138 25.12 13.57 -14.79
C ASN A 138 26.62 13.30 -14.91
N SER A 139 27.46 14.34 -14.83
CA SER A 139 28.93 14.24 -14.90
C SER A 139 29.63 14.25 -13.53
N LEU A 140 28.88 14.44 -12.44
CA LEU A 140 29.45 14.50 -11.10
C LEU A 140 29.72 13.09 -10.54
N ASP A 141 30.97 12.84 -10.11
CA ASP A 141 31.40 11.60 -9.42
C ASP A 141 32.12 11.91 -8.10
N PRO A 142 31.40 12.39 -7.06
CA PRO A 142 32.00 12.78 -5.79
C PRO A 142 32.42 11.57 -4.95
N THR A 143 33.54 11.72 -4.25
CA THR A 143 34.12 10.69 -3.39
C THR A 143 33.12 10.22 -2.32
N GLY A 144 32.83 8.91 -2.30
CA GLY A 144 31.93 8.29 -1.31
C GLY A 144 30.48 8.11 -1.79
N LEU A 145 30.14 8.53 -3.00
CA LEU A 145 28.86 8.25 -3.66
C LEU A 145 29.07 7.27 -4.84
N PRO A 146 28.04 6.47 -5.20
CA PRO A 146 28.13 5.63 -6.38
C PRO A 146 28.17 6.50 -7.65
N PRO A 147 28.90 6.07 -8.70
CA PRO A 147 28.99 6.84 -9.93
C PRO A 147 27.61 6.97 -10.58
N PHE A 148 27.37 8.09 -11.26
CA PHE A 148 26.13 8.36 -11.98
C PHE A 148 25.74 7.23 -12.96
N LYS A 149 26.75 6.56 -13.54
CA LYS A 149 26.57 5.41 -14.43
C LYS A 149 27.49 4.26 -14.03
N LEU A 150 26.91 3.17 -13.54
CA LEU A 150 27.62 1.91 -13.23
C LEU A 150 27.12 0.78 -14.14
N GLU A 151 27.96 0.33 -15.06
CA GLU A 151 27.63 -0.76 -15.99
C GLU A 151 28.18 -2.10 -15.49
N LEU A 152 27.27 -3.03 -15.14
CA LEU A 152 27.61 -4.37 -14.67
C LEU A 152 27.10 -5.45 -15.65
N LYS A 153 27.74 -6.61 -15.64
CA LYS A 153 27.36 -7.80 -16.42
C LYS A 153 26.93 -8.93 -15.49
N VAL A 154 25.87 -9.66 -15.85
CA VAL A 154 25.48 -10.87 -15.11
C VAL A 154 26.65 -11.86 -15.10
N GLY A 155 26.95 -12.41 -13.93
CA GLY A 155 28.08 -13.28 -13.66
C GLY A 155 29.35 -12.57 -13.18
N CYS A 156 29.41 -11.23 -13.18
CA CYS A 156 30.60 -10.54 -12.70
C CYS A 156 30.65 -10.54 -11.14
N PRO A 157 31.80 -10.82 -10.52
CA PRO A 157 31.99 -10.63 -9.10
C PRO A 157 32.03 -9.12 -8.78
N ILE A 158 31.40 -8.72 -7.67
CA ILE A 158 31.39 -7.36 -7.14
C ILE A 158 31.75 -7.39 -5.65
N ILE A 159 32.14 -6.24 -5.10
CA ILE A 159 32.38 -6.07 -3.67
C ILE A 159 31.50 -4.93 -3.15
N LEU A 160 30.85 -5.12 -2.00
CA LEU A 160 30.11 -4.05 -1.33
C LEU A 160 31.09 -3.02 -0.79
N LEU A 161 30.89 -1.74 -1.11
CA LEU A 161 31.72 -0.64 -0.60
C LEU A 161 31.06 0.11 0.57
N ARG A 162 29.89 -0.36 1.03
CA ARG A 162 29.18 0.20 2.18
C ARG A 162 28.35 -0.87 2.88
N ASN A 163 28.05 -0.61 4.16
CA ASN A 163 27.17 -1.44 4.96
C ASN A 163 25.71 -1.26 4.51
N ILE A 164 25.02 -2.34 4.16
CA ILE A 164 23.60 -2.32 3.74
C ILE A 164 22.73 -3.05 4.76
N ALA A 165 23.14 -4.25 5.16
CA ALA A 165 22.45 -5.03 6.19
C ALA A 165 23.48 -5.76 7.06
N PRO A 166 24.07 -5.09 8.05
CA PRO A 166 25.13 -5.66 8.89
C PRO A 166 24.72 -6.93 9.63
N LYS A 167 23.44 -7.01 10.04
CA LYS A 167 22.88 -8.18 10.74
C LYS A 167 22.84 -9.44 9.84
N ASP A 168 22.76 -9.24 8.53
CA ASP A 168 22.72 -10.31 7.53
C ASP A 168 24.09 -10.55 6.87
N GLY A 169 25.15 -9.95 7.42
CA GLY A 169 26.53 -10.07 6.91
C GLY A 169 26.81 -9.24 5.64
N LEU A 170 25.90 -8.37 5.21
CA LEU A 170 26.09 -7.48 4.05
C LEU A 170 26.79 -6.18 4.45
N CYS A 171 28.08 -6.32 4.75
CA CYS A 171 28.98 -5.25 5.17
C CYS A 171 29.92 -4.79 4.05
N ASN A 172 30.60 -3.66 4.25
CA ASN A 172 31.71 -3.23 3.40
C ASN A 172 32.77 -4.35 3.30
N GLY A 173 33.22 -4.67 2.08
CA GLY A 173 34.13 -5.77 1.78
C GLY A 173 33.46 -7.10 1.41
N THR A 174 32.13 -7.22 1.53
CA THR A 174 31.41 -8.46 1.18
C THR A 174 31.46 -8.70 -0.33
N ARG A 175 31.94 -9.88 -0.74
CA ARG A 175 32.02 -10.29 -2.15
C ARG A 175 30.73 -10.95 -2.59
N MET A 176 30.20 -10.53 -3.73
CA MET A 176 28.93 -11.04 -4.29
C MET A 176 29.07 -11.29 -5.79
N MET A 177 28.16 -12.05 -6.38
CA MET A 177 28.09 -12.25 -7.82
C MET A 177 26.81 -11.61 -8.37
N VAL A 178 26.92 -10.87 -9.47
CA VAL A 178 25.76 -10.25 -10.12
C VAL A 178 24.92 -11.33 -10.79
N VAL A 179 23.86 -11.80 -10.14
CA VAL A 179 22.95 -12.81 -10.71
C VAL A 179 21.90 -12.20 -11.64
N ARG A 180 21.56 -10.93 -11.44
CA ARG A 180 20.56 -10.20 -12.21
C ARG A 180 20.79 -8.71 -12.08
N ARG A 181 20.59 -7.97 -13.17
CA ARG A 181 20.55 -6.50 -13.14
C ARG A 181 19.10 -6.08 -12.93
N GLN A 182 18.83 -5.50 -11.77
CA GLN A 182 17.54 -4.91 -11.45
C GLN A 182 17.78 -3.69 -10.58
N PHE A 183 17.15 -2.56 -10.93
CA PHE A 183 17.19 -1.38 -10.08
C PHE A 183 16.44 -1.68 -8.78
N PRO A 184 17.01 -1.40 -7.58
CA PRO A 184 16.28 -1.50 -6.32
C PRO A 184 15.43 -0.24 -6.09
N VAL A 185 14.68 0.17 -7.12
CA VAL A 185 13.89 1.40 -7.15
C VAL A 185 12.60 1.14 -7.92
N HIS A 186 11.47 1.60 -7.40
CA HIS A 186 10.24 1.75 -8.19
C HIS A 186 9.94 3.25 -8.32
N LEU A 187 10.07 3.79 -9.53
CA LEU A 187 9.42 5.06 -9.87
C LEU A 187 7.93 4.75 -10.06
N ALA A 188 7.09 5.07 -9.08
CA ALA A 188 5.66 4.81 -9.14
C ALA A 188 4.88 6.13 -9.04
N TYR A 189 4.78 6.87 -10.16
CA TYR A 189 3.77 7.92 -10.30
C TYR A 189 2.34 7.34 -10.13
N ALA A 190 2.18 6.04 -10.39
CA ALA A 190 0.96 5.29 -10.19
C ALA A 190 1.28 3.91 -9.62
N MET A 191 0.39 3.42 -8.76
CA MET A 191 0.41 2.06 -8.23
C MET A 191 -1.02 1.51 -8.22
N THR A 192 -1.15 0.18 -8.25
CA THR A 192 -2.47 -0.43 -8.11
C THR A 192 -2.97 -0.30 -6.67
N ILE A 193 -4.29 -0.24 -6.49
CA ILE A 193 -4.93 -0.17 -5.15
C ILE A 193 -4.49 -1.36 -4.28
N ASN A 194 -4.39 -2.56 -4.84
CA ASN A 194 -3.93 -3.74 -4.10
C ASN A 194 -2.52 -3.56 -3.53
N LYS A 195 -1.62 -2.87 -4.25
CA LYS A 195 -0.26 -2.63 -3.76
C LYS A 195 -0.17 -1.49 -2.75
N SER A 196 -1.15 -0.59 -2.70
CA SER A 196 -1.19 0.51 -1.71
C SER A 196 -1.72 0.04 -0.34
N GLN A 197 -2.24 -1.18 -0.24
CA GLN A 197 -2.68 -1.74 1.04
C GLN A 197 -1.50 -1.81 2.04
N GLY A 198 -1.69 -1.28 3.25
CA GLY A 198 -0.66 -1.14 4.28
C GLY A 198 0.25 0.09 4.13
N GLN A 199 0.15 0.84 3.03
CA GLN A 199 0.96 2.04 2.83
C GLN A 199 0.30 3.29 3.37
N PHE A 200 1.15 4.29 3.62
CA PHE A 200 0.80 5.64 4.03
C PHE A 200 1.36 6.62 3.01
N VAL A 201 0.53 7.54 2.52
CA VAL A 201 0.96 8.56 1.53
C VAL A 201 0.39 9.92 1.90
N LYS A 202 1.21 10.98 1.78
CA LYS A 202 0.80 12.36 2.12
C LYS A 202 -0.17 12.97 1.11
N PHE A 203 -0.07 12.58 -0.15
CA PHE A 203 -0.91 13.01 -1.27
C PHE A 203 -1.11 11.84 -2.21
N ILE A 204 -2.35 11.61 -2.67
CA ILE A 204 -2.64 10.51 -3.59
C ILE A 204 -3.72 10.91 -4.58
N GLY A 205 -3.45 10.76 -5.88
CA GLY A 205 -4.49 10.81 -6.90
C GLY A 205 -5.14 9.44 -7.07
N VAL A 206 -6.47 9.38 -7.04
CA VAL A 206 -7.22 8.14 -7.26
C VAL A 206 -7.92 8.21 -8.62
N ASN A 207 -7.50 7.37 -9.56
CA ASN A 207 -8.13 7.29 -10.88
C ASN A 207 -9.25 6.25 -10.88
N LEU A 208 -10.50 6.71 -10.89
CA LEU A 208 -11.73 5.91 -10.92
C LEU A 208 -12.51 6.11 -12.23
N ARG A 209 -11.84 6.46 -13.33
CA ARG A 209 -12.46 6.46 -14.68
C ARG A 209 -13.00 5.10 -15.08
N ILE A 210 -12.44 4.05 -14.50
CA ILE A 210 -13.01 2.72 -14.47
C ILE A 210 -13.26 2.44 -12.98
N SER A 211 -14.48 2.05 -12.66
CA SER A 211 -14.90 1.69 -11.31
C SER A 211 -14.05 0.56 -10.74
N VAL A 212 -14.00 0.48 -9.40
CA VAL A 212 -13.36 -0.66 -8.74
C VAL A 212 -14.13 -1.95 -9.03
N PHE A 213 -13.43 -3.07 -9.04
CA PHE A 213 -13.98 -4.36 -9.45
C PHE A 213 -13.85 -5.43 -8.36
N SER A 214 -13.24 -5.11 -7.22
CA SER A 214 -13.03 -6.04 -6.12
C SER A 214 -13.35 -5.41 -4.77
N TYR A 215 -13.76 -6.27 -3.84
CA TYR A 215 -14.04 -5.93 -2.44
C TYR A 215 -12.93 -5.11 -1.79
N GLY A 216 -13.32 -4.05 -1.08
CA GLY A 216 -12.44 -3.23 -0.26
C GLY A 216 -11.46 -2.35 -1.03
N GLN A 217 -11.47 -2.36 -2.37
CA GLN A 217 -10.57 -1.53 -3.18
C GLN A 217 -10.84 -0.04 -2.98
N LEU A 218 -12.09 0.41 -3.05
CA LEU A 218 -12.43 1.81 -2.86
C LEU A 218 -12.05 2.29 -1.45
N TYR A 219 -12.41 1.50 -0.43
CA TYR A 219 -12.01 1.74 0.96
C TYR A 219 -10.49 1.85 1.12
N VAL A 220 -9.73 0.91 0.56
CA VAL A 220 -8.26 0.94 0.62
C VAL A 220 -7.73 2.18 -0.06
N ALA A 221 -8.17 2.50 -1.28
CA ALA A 221 -7.68 3.65 -2.05
C ALA A 221 -7.84 4.97 -1.29
N LEU A 222 -9.04 5.22 -0.75
CA LEU A 222 -9.38 6.47 -0.08
C LEU A 222 -8.75 6.58 1.32
N SER A 223 -8.53 5.46 2.01
CA SER A 223 -7.97 5.47 3.37
C SER A 223 -6.46 5.61 3.45
N ARG A 224 -5.73 5.76 2.32
CA ARG A 224 -4.26 5.87 2.32
C ARG A 224 -3.72 7.24 2.74
N CYS A 225 -4.54 8.29 2.60
CA CYS A 225 -4.12 9.66 2.84
C CYS A 225 -4.42 10.13 4.26
N THR A 226 -3.70 11.16 4.70
CA THR A 226 -3.84 11.77 6.03
C THR A 226 -4.91 12.84 6.12
N SER A 227 -5.46 13.26 4.98
CA SER A 227 -6.45 14.32 4.92
C SER A 227 -7.28 14.20 3.66
N PHE A 228 -8.57 14.54 3.76
CA PHE A 228 -9.55 14.40 2.68
C PHE A 228 -9.25 15.33 1.48
N ASP A 229 -8.66 16.50 1.72
CA ASP A 229 -8.31 17.53 0.72
C ASP A 229 -7.15 17.10 -0.19
N ARG A 230 -6.42 16.04 0.19
CA ARG A 230 -5.22 15.54 -0.50
C ARG A 230 -5.48 14.26 -1.30
N ILE A 231 -6.73 14.01 -1.62
CA ILE A 231 -7.19 12.85 -2.38
C ILE A 231 -7.97 13.32 -3.61
N PRO A 232 -7.32 13.93 -4.63
CA PRO A 232 -8.02 14.21 -5.88
C PRO A 232 -8.50 12.90 -6.52
N VAL A 233 -9.79 12.82 -6.83
CA VAL A 233 -10.40 11.67 -7.52
C VAL A 233 -10.71 12.05 -8.96
N LEU A 234 -10.30 11.19 -9.90
CA LEU A 234 -10.60 11.34 -11.31
C LEU A 234 -11.72 10.38 -11.73
N LEU A 235 -12.88 10.94 -12.06
CA LEU A 235 -14.08 10.22 -12.52
C LEU A 235 -14.24 10.27 -14.06
N PRO A 236 -15.11 9.43 -14.65
CA PRO A 236 -15.55 9.57 -16.04
C PRO A 236 -16.14 10.96 -16.31
N LYS A 237 -16.11 11.42 -17.58
CA LYS A 237 -16.60 12.76 -17.94
C LYS A 237 -18.12 12.93 -17.78
N GLU A 238 -18.86 11.83 -17.76
CA GLU A 238 -20.32 11.78 -17.83
C GLU A 238 -20.97 11.46 -16.47
N GLU A 239 -20.19 11.03 -15.47
CA GLU A 239 -20.69 10.71 -14.14
C GLU A 239 -20.42 11.87 -13.17
N ILE A 240 -21.48 12.30 -12.48
CA ILE A 240 -21.42 13.34 -11.45
C ILE A 240 -21.16 12.63 -10.11
N ASP A 241 -19.93 12.72 -9.63
CA ASP A 241 -19.50 12.42 -8.25
C ASP A 241 -19.95 11.07 -7.68
N SER A 242 -20.07 10.02 -8.50
CA SER A 242 -20.40 8.68 -8.02
C SER A 242 -19.47 7.61 -8.61
N THR A 243 -19.40 6.47 -7.93
CA THR A 243 -18.62 5.32 -8.39
C THR A 243 -19.21 4.04 -7.81
N ILE A 244 -18.83 2.89 -8.40
CA ILE A 244 -19.22 1.58 -7.88
C ILE A 244 -18.34 1.21 -6.68
N ASN A 245 -18.95 0.66 -5.64
CA ASN A 245 -18.29 0.07 -4.49
C ASN A 245 -18.72 -1.40 -4.32
N ILE A 246 -17.83 -2.23 -3.77
CA ILE A 246 -18.10 -3.65 -3.57
C ILE A 246 -17.77 -3.98 -2.11
N VAL A 247 -18.81 -4.39 -1.37
CA VAL A 247 -18.72 -4.80 0.02
C VAL A 247 -19.41 -6.16 0.20
N TYR A 248 -18.72 -7.09 0.88
CA TYR A 248 -19.22 -8.39 1.29
C TYR A 248 -19.46 -8.35 2.81
N PRO A 249 -20.72 -8.16 3.26
CA PRO A 249 -21.05 -8.14 4.68
C PRO A 249 -20.60 -9.40 5.43
N GLU A 250 -20.49 -10.53 4.72
CA GLU A 250 -20.14 -11.84 5.26
C GLU A 250 -18.74 -11.95 5.87
N VAL A 251 -17.85 -11.00 5.56
CA VAL A 251 -16.47 -10.97 6.10
C VAL A 251 -16.25 -9.87 7.15
N LEU A 252 -17.20 -8.96 7.32
CA LEU A 252 -17.10 -7.87 8.30
C LEU A 252 -17.28 -8.37 9.73
N LEU A 253 -16.69 -7.69 10.71
CA LEU A 253 -16.85 -8.02 12.14
C LEU A 253 -18.13 -7.42 12.71
#